data_AF-A0A453AYC3-F1
#
_entry.id   AF-A0A453AYC3-F1
#
_cell.length_a   1.000
_cell.length_b   1.000
_cell.length_c   1.000
_cell.angle_alpha   90.00
_cell.angle_beta   90.00
_cell.angle_gamma   90.00
#
_symmetry.space_group_name_H-M   'P 1'
#
loop_
_entity.id
_entity.type
_entity.pdbx_description
1 polymer ?
#
loop_
_entity_poly.entity_id
_entity_poly.type
_entity_poly.pdbx_seq_one_letter_code
_entity_poly.pdbx_strand_id
1 'polypeptide(L)'
;LTTTTKRRSHLRTGGEREGGGEREGGGRTYEAKRGQGEEMAFTMRAVKVPPNSASMGEARHRVFDFFRQACRAIPSIMEIYNLDDVVTPAQLRASISQQIRKNQGVSDPKVIDMLLFNGMEELNNITEHAKQRHHIIGQYVVGHKGLVQDLEKDQGSSEFLKKFYTSNY
;
A
#
# COMPACT_ATOMS: atom_id res chain seq x y z
N LEU A 1 -6.68 -37.61 26.42
CA LEU A 1 -6.45 -39.05 26.71
C LEU A 1 -7.84 -39.63 26.96
N THR A 2 -8.39 -40.62 26.23
CA THR A 2 -7.81 -41.68 25.38
C THR A 2 -8.65 -41.92 24.10
N THR A 3 -8.13 -42.75 23.19
CA THR A 3 -8.65 -43.07 21.84
C THR A 3 -9.33 -44.46 21.75
N THR A 4 -9.75 -44.85 20.54
CA THR A 4 -10.01 -46.24 20.03
C THR A 4 -11.50 -46.63 20.02
N THR A 5 -12.23 -46.75 18.88
CA THR A 5 -12.05 -47.46 17.58
C THR A 5 -12.41 -48.95 17.59
N LYS A 6 -13.47 -49.36 16.86
CA LYS A 6 -13.52 -50.69 16.21
C LYS A 6 -14.47 -50.76 15.00
N ARG A 7 -14.00 -51.36 13.90
CA ARG A 7 -14.75 -51.71 12.66
C ARG A 7 -15.64 -52.97 12.88
N ARG A 8 -16.62 -53.25 11.98
CA ARG A 8 -16.45 -54.14 10.77
C ARG A 8 -17.78 -54.68 10.17
N SER A 9 -17.81 -54.78 8.83
CA SER A 9 -18.49 -55.76 7.93
C SER A 9 -20.02 -55.80 7.71
N HIS A 10 -20.38 -55.85 6.41
CA HIS A 10 -21.61 -56.40 5.79
C HIS A 10 -21.82 -57.90 6.11
N LEU A 11 -22.96 -58.58 5.85
CA LEU A 11 -23.55 -58.87 4.52
C LEU A 11 -24.97 -59.54 4.58
N ARG A 12 -25.84 -59.23 3.61
CA ARG A 12 -26.96 -60.01 2.98
C ARG A 12 -28.02 -60.81 3.79
N THR A 13 -29.30 -60.51 3.50
CA THR A 13 -30.38 -61.30 2.79
C THR A 13 -31.51 -60.29 2.43
N GLY A 14 -32.28 -60.30 1.32
CA GLY A 14 -33.23 -61.28 0.74
C GLY A 14 -34.62 -61.17 1.44
N GLY A 15 -35.78 -60.91 0.83
CA GLY A 15 -36.24 -60.61 -0.56
C GLY A 15 -37.79 -60.37 -0.60
N GLU A 16 -38.39 -60.16 -1.79
CA GLU A 16 -39.86 -60.15 -2.12
C GLU A 16 -40.69 -58.89 -1.67
N ARG A 17 -41.31 -58.10 -2.58
CA ARG A 17 -42.63 -58.20 -3.29
C ARG A 17 -43.85 -58.12 -2.35
N GLU A 18 -44.97 -57.44 -2.62
CA GLU A 18 -45.50 -56.51 -3.65
C GLU A 18 -46.74 -55.81 -3.00
N GLY A 19 -47.44 -54.77 -3.51
CA GLY A 19 -47.35 -53.95 -4.73
C GLY A 19 -48.66 -53.12 -4.94
N GLY A 20 -48.63 -52.00 -5.67
CA GLY A 20 -49.83 -51.22 -6.10
C GLY A 20 -50.19 -49.97 -5.27
N GLY A 21 -50.33 -48.81 -5.93
CA GLY A 21 -50.73 -47.55 -5.27
C GLY A 21 -50.54 -46.27 -6.10
N GLU A 22 -51.19 -46.16 -7.26
CA GLU A 22 -51.20 -44.93 -8.07
C GLU A 22 -51.92 -43.79 -7.35
N ARG A 23 -51.27 -42.63 -7.16
CA ARG A 23 -51.93 -41.30 -7.14
C ARG A 23 -51.00 -40.23 -7.70
N GLU A 24 -51.57 -39.39 -8.56
CA GLU A 24 -50.88 -38.28 -9.23
C GLU A 24 -50.54 -37.16 -8.25
N GLY A 25 -49.39 -36.50 -8.44
CA GLY A 25 -48.95 -35.37 -7.63
C GLY A 25 -47.93 -34.52 -8.40
N GLY A 26 -48.33 -33.30 -8.77
CA GLY A 26 -47.58 -32.46 -9.71
C GLY A 26 -46.13 -32.17 -9.30
N GLY A 27 -45.20 -32.52 -10.18
CA GLY A 27 -43.77 -32.23 -10.02
C GLY A 27 -43.48 -30.74 -10.16
N ARG A 28 -43.33 -30.04 -9.02
CA ARG A 28 -42.64 -28.75 -8.99
C ARG A 28 -41.14 -28.98 -9.19
N THR A 29 -40.61 -28.55 -10.33
CA THR A 29 -39.18 -28.54 -10.60
C THR A 29 -38.47 -27.57 -9.67
N TYR A 30 -37.70 -28.10 -8.73
CA TYR A 30 -36.76 -27.31 -7.92
C TYR A 30 -35.48 -27.07 -8.73
N GLU A 31 -35.48 -25.95 -9.47
CA GLU A 31 -34.31 -25.48 -10.20
C GLU A 31 -33.20 -25.10 -9.22
N ALA A 32 -32.20 -25.97 -9.09
CA ALA A 32 -31.06 -25.76 -8.23
C ALA A 32 -30.18 -24.63 -8.78
N LYS A 33 -30.42 -23.39 -8.33
CA LYS A 33 -29.55 -22.24 -8.58
C LYS A 33 -28.14 -22.55 -8.06
N ARG A 34 -27.26 -23.00 -8.96
CA ARG A 34 -25.83 -23.11 -8.69
C ARG A 34 -25.34 -21.73 -8.30
N GLY A 35 -24.80 -21.60 -7.09
CA GLY A 35 -24.22 -20.35 -6.62
C GLY A 35 -23.19 -19.87 -7.64
N GLN A 36 -23.32 -18.60 -8.05
CA GLN A 36 -22.31 -17.93 -8.83
C GLN A 36 -21.07 -17.84 -7.93
N GLY A 37 -20.06 -18.67 -8.23
CA GLY A 37 -18.75 -18.46 -7.67
C GLY A 37 -18.24 -17.14 -8.21
N GLU A 38 -18.13 -16.14 -7.34
CA GLU A 38 -17.55 -14.86 -7.69
C GLU A 38 -16.07 -15.10 -8.01
N GLU A 39 -15.79 -15.28 -9.30
CA GLU A 39 -14.44 -15.21 -9.83
C GLU A 39 -13.94 -13.79 -9.59
N MET A 40 -13.22 -13.61 -8.47
CA MET A 40 -12.55 -12.36 -8.11
C MET A 40 -11.41 -12.11 -9.10
N ALA A 41 -11.78 -11.69 -10.30
CA ALA A 41 -10.87 -11.23 -11.32
C ALA A 41 -10.03 -10.11 -10.71
N PHE A 42 -8.74 -10.41 -10.48
CA PHE A 42 -7.75 -9.40 -10.13
C PHE A 42 -7.63 -8.47 -11.34
N THR A 43 -8.49 -7.47 -11.36
CA THR A 43 -8.48 -6.41 -12.36
C THR A 43 -7.20 -5.63 -12.13
N MET A 44 -6.15 -6.06 -12.84
CA MET A 44 -4.96 -5.23 -13.04
C MET A 44 -5.45 -3.90 -13.55
N ARG A 45 -5.52 -2.91 -12.65
CA ARG A 45 -5.82 -1.53 -13.00
C ARG A 45 -4.79 -1.16 -14.05
N ALA A 46 -5.22 -1.05 -15.30
CA ALA A 46 -4.32 -0.76 -16.40
C ALA A 46 -3.64 0.56 -16.06
N VAL A 47 -2.36 0.50 -15.66
CA VAL A 47 -1.54 1.68 -15.36
C VAL A 47 -1.28 2.34 -16.70
N LYS A 48 -2.27 3.13 -17.13
CA LYS A 48 -2.20 3.95 -18.32
C LYS A 48 -1.14 4.99 -18.04
N VAL A 49 0.09 4.69 -18.45
CA VAL A 49 1.25 5.58 -18.35
C VAL A 49 0.78 6.96 -18.81
N PRO A 50 0.76 7.98 -17.92
CA PRO A 50 0.32 9.30 -18.31
C PRO A 50 1.16 9.78 -19.49
N PRO A 51 0.56 10.31 -20.57
CA PRO A 51 1.34 10.79 -21.70
C PRO A 51 2.34 11.84 -21.20
N ASN A 52 3.60 11.77 -21.63
CA ASN A 52 4.61 12.74 -21.20
C ASN A 52 4.12 14.17 -21.46
N SER A 53 4.31 15.05 -20.48
CA SER A 53 3.87 16.45 -20.52
C SER A 53 4.49 17.14 -21.72
N ALA A 54 3.64 17.76 -22.55
CA ALA A 54 4.09 18.46 -23.76
C ALA A 54 4.77 19.81 -23.43
N SER A 55 4.60 20.31 -22.21
CA SER A 55 5.17 21.60 -21.77
C SER A 55 5.47 21.64 -20.26
N MET A 56 6.32 22.58 -19.86
CA MET A 56 6.60 22.90 -18.45
C MET A 56 5.34 23.34 -17.69
N GLY A 57 4.35 23.94 -18.36
CA GLY A 57 3.10 24.36 -17.73
C GLY A 57 2.25 23.16 -17.31
N GLU A 58 2.14 22.16 -18.18
CA GLU A 58 1.44 20.91 -17.90
C GLU A 58 2.14 20.11 -16.80
N ALA A 59 3.46 19.93 -16.89
CA ALA A 59 4.26 19.23 -15.88
C ALA A 59 4.09 19.86 -14.48
N ARG A 60 4.11 21.20 -14.40
CA ARG A 60 3.84 21.93 -13.14
C ARG A 60 2.43 21.69 -12.61
N HIS A 61 1.40 21.65 -13.48
CA HIS A 61 0.02 21.38 -13.06
C HIS A 61 -0.10 20.00 -12.41
N ARG A 62 0.46 18.97 -13.07
CA ARG A 62 0.48 17.59 -12.57
C ARG A 62 1.22 17.46 -11.23
N VAL A 63 2.34 18.16 -11.05
CA VAL A 63 3.05 18.22 -9.77
C VAL A 63 2.18 18.82 -8.65
N PHE A 64 1.38 19.85 -8.94
CA PHE A 64 0.44 20.40 -7.95
C PHE A 64 -0.72 19.44 -7.63
N ASP A 65 -1.21 18.68 -8.61
CA ASP A 65 -2.28 17.70 -8.38
C ASP A 65 -1.79 16.51 -7.57
N PHE A 66 -0.60 16.00 -7.86
CA PHE A 66 0.09 15.03 -6.99
C PHE A 66 0.29 15.57 -5.57
N PHE A 67 0.73 16.82 -5.41
CA PHE A 67 0.88 17.43 -4.08
C PHE A 67 -0.45 17.47 -3.31
N ARG A 68 -1.55 17.80 -3.99
CA ARG A 68 -2.91 17.77 -3.40
C ARG A 68 -3.34 16.36 -3.04
N GLN A 69 -3.06 15.37 -3.89
CA GLN A 69 -3.35 13.95 -3.65
C GLN A 69 -2.59 13.44 -2.42
N ALA A 70 -1.27 13.67 -2.37
CA ALA A 70 -0.43 13.32 -1.23
C ALA A 70 -0.93 13.98 0.07
N CYS A 71 -1.26 15.28 0.03
CA CYS A 71 -1.79 16.00 1.21
C CYS A 71 -3.15 15.47 1.72
N ARG A 72 -3.94 14.83 0.85
CA ARG A 72 -5.21 14.17 1.18
C ARG A 72 -5.02 12.75 1.72
N ALA A 73 -3.94 12.06 1.33
CA ALA A 73 -3.60 10.72 1.82
C ALA A 73 -2.99 10.74 3.24
N ILE A 74 -2.37 11.86 3.65
CA ILE A 74 -1.68 11.97 4.96
C ILE A 74 -2.51 11.50 6.16
N PRO A 75 -3.80 11.86 6.35
CA PRO A 75 -4.57 11.37 7.49
C PRO A 75 -4.62 9.84 7.56
N SER A 76 -4.86 9.17 6.43
CA SER A 76 -4.81 7.71 6.35
C SER A 76 -3.40 7.18 6.63
N ILE A 77 -2.35 7.81 6.10
CA ILE A 77 -0.94 7.41 6.37
C ILE A 77 -0.59 7.55 7.86
N MET A 78 -1.11 8.57 8.55
CA MET A 78 -0.95 8.76 10.00
C MET A 78 -1.58 7.59 10.77
N GLU A 79 -2.82 7.24 10.46
CA GLU A 79 -3.56 6.14 11.09
C GLU A 79 -2.89 4.78 10.82
N ILE A 80 -2.58 4.51 9.55
CA ILE A 80 -1.97 3.26 9.06
C ILE A 80 -0.64 2.93 9.75
N TYR A 81 0.19 3.95 9.98
CA TYR A 81 1.52 3.80 10.58
C TYR A 81 1.60 4.31 12.02
N ASN A 82 0.46 4.67 12.64
CA ASN A 82 0.30 5.24 13.99
C ASN A 82 1.25 6.42 14.31
N LEU A 83 1.47 7.33 13.35
CA LEU A 83 2.58 8.30 13.38
C LEU A 83 2.41 9.49 14.35
N ASP A 84 1.29 9.58 15.07
CA ASP A 84 0.93 10.72 15.93
C ASP A 84 1.90 10.98 17.10
N ASP A 85 2.68 9.97 17.49
CA ASP A 85 3.71 10.05 18.53
C ASP A 85 5.05 10.65 18.05
N VAL A 86 5.30 10.67 16.73
CA VAL A 86 6.59 11.07 16.15
C VAL A 86 6.50 12.26 15.20
N VAL A 87 5.35 12.55 14.60
CA VAL A 87 5.22 13.64 13.62
C VAL A 87 3.79 14.18 13.58
N THR A 88 3.64 15.46 13.29
CA THR A 88 2.32 16.05 13.01
C THR A 88 1.96 15.96 11.53
N PRO A 89 0.67 15.92 11.17
CA PRO A 89 0.23 16.03 9.77
C PRO A 89 0.71 17.29 9.05
N ALA A 90 1.02 18.36 9.78
CA ALA A 90 1.60 19.60 9.23
C ALA A 90 3.06 19.41 8.82
N GLN A 91 3.86 18.75 9.66
CA GLN A 91 5.26 18.42 9.36
C GLN A 91 5.36 17.47 8.16
N LEU A 92 4.50 16.45 8.03
CA LEU A 92 4.50 15.59 6.83
C LEU A 92 4.20 16.35 5.53
N ARG A 93 3.25 17.31 5.56
CA ARG A 93 3.00 18.21 4.40
C ARG A 93 4.21 19.07 4.07
N ALA A 94 4.95 19.53 5.08
CA ALA A 94 6.20 20.26 4.90
C ALA A 94 7.31 19.36 4.31
N SER A 95 7.46 18.12 4.78
CA SER A 95 8.40 17.14 4.21
C SER A 95 8.11 16.84 2.74
N ILE A 96 6.86 16.58 2.36
CA ILE A 96 6.47 16.39 0.94
C ILE A 96 6.79 17.65 0.12
N SER A 97 6.45 18.83 0.66
CA SER A 97 6.78 20.12 0.02
C SER A 97 8.29 20.27 -0.18
N GLN A 98 9.11 19.84 0.79
CA GLN A 98 10.57 19.89 0.71
C GLN A 98 11.10 18.93 -0.36
N GLN A 99 10.58 17.71 -0.47
CA GLN A 99 10.99 16.74 -1.50
C GLN A 99 10.68 17.26 -2.91
N ILE A 100 9.51 17.87 -3.12
CA ILE A 100 9.19 18.55 -4.41
C ILE A 100 10.14 19.72 -4.66
N ARG A 101 10.45 20.53 -3.63
CA ARG A 101 11.35 21.69 -3.75
C ARG A 101 12.79 21.33 -4.08
N LYS A 102 13.32 20.20 -3.61
CA LYS A 102 14.67 19.71 -3.96
C LYS A 102 14.90 19.61 -5.48
N ASN A 103 13.84 19.31 -6.24
CA ASN A 103 13.89 19.14 -7.68
C ASN A 103 13.48 20.40 -8.48
N GLN A 104 13.37 21.58 -7.83
CA GLN A 104 12.95 22.82 -8.50
C GLN A 104 13.90 23.31 -9.60
N GLY A 105 15.16 22.88 -9.60
CA GLY A 105 16.15 23.21 -10.63
C GLY A 105 15.98 22.44 -11.95
N VAL A 106 15.07 21.44 -12.01
CA VAL A 106 14.86 20.64 -13.22
C VAL A 106 14.07 21.45 -14.26
N SER A 107 14.64 21.57 -15.47
CA SER A 107 14.07 22.35 -16.58
C SER A 107 13.46 21.50 -17.70
N ASP A 108 13.67 20.18 -17.72
CA ASP A 108 13.09 19.26 -18.70
C ASP A 108 11.74 18.69 -18.20
N PRO A 109 10.61 18.92 -18.91
CA PRO A 109 9.32 18.33 -18.58
C PRO A 109 9.34 16.81 -18.41
N LYS A 110 10.12 16.08 -19.23
CA LYS A 110 10.17 14.61 -19.21
C LYS A 110 10.83 14.09 -17.93
N VAL A 111 11.86 14.79 -17.44
CA VAL A 111 12.50 14.47 -16.17
C VAL A 111 11.55 14.77 -15.01
N ILE A 112 10.75 15.84 -15.10
CA ILE A 112 9.70 16.14 -14.12
C ILE A 112 8.62 15.05 -14.11
N ASP A 113 8.13 14.58 -15.26
CA ASP A 113 7.17 13.47 -15.31
C ASP A 113 7.74 12.16 -14.73
N MET A 114 9.02 11.85 -14.98
CA MET A 114 9.67 10.67 -14.39
C MET A 114 9.80 10.80 -12.86
N LEU A 115 10.18 11.98 -12.36
CA LEU A 115 10.22 12.25 -10.91
C LEU A 115 8.83 12.21 -10.27
N LEU A 116 7.81 12.68 -11.00
CA LEU A 116 6.41 12.61 -10.60
C LEU A 116 5.92 11.16 -10.54
N PHE A 117 6.24 10.34 -11.54
CA PHE A 117 5.94 8.91 -11.56
C PHE A 117 6.55 8.20 -10.35
N ASN A 118 7.84 8.41 -10.08
CA ASN A 118 8.51 7.86 -8.90
C ASN A 118 7.83 8.33 -7.59
N GLY A 119 7.35 9.57 -7.54
CA GLY A 119 6.60 10.11 -6.39
C GLY A 119 5.21 9.49 -6.22
N MET A 120 4.50 9.21 -7.33
CA MET A 120 3.21 8.53 -7.31
C MET A 120 3.35 7.06 -6.89
N GLU A 121 4.33 6.34 -7.43
CA GLU A 121 4.66 4.97 -7.03
C GLU A 121 5.05 4.90 -5.54
N GLU A 122 5.87 5.84 -5.06
CA GLU A 122 6.22 5.94 -3.63
C GLU A 122 4.97 6.16 -2.76
N LEU A 123 4.08 7.09 -3.14
CA LEU A 123 2.83 7.34 -2.42
C LEU A 123 1.91 6.11 -2.44
N ASN A 124 1.85 5.38 -3.56
CA ASN A 124 1.08 4.15 -3.67
C ASN A 124 1.62 3.07 -2.74
N ASN A 125 2.94 2.82 -2.75
CA ASN A 125 3.60 1.86 -1.86
C ASN A 125 3.39 2.16 -0.37
N ILE A 126 3.32 3.45 0.01
CA ILE A 126 3.00 3.87 1.38
C ILE A 126 1.51 3.65 1.69
N THR A 127 0.61 3.93 0.75
CA THR A 127 -0.85 3.81 0.95
C THR A 127 -1.33 2.36 0.94
N GLU A 128 -0.72 1.49 0.11
CA GLU A 128 -1.02 0.06 0.01
C GLU A 128 -0.25 -0.80 1.05
N HIS A 129 0.32 -0.18 2.08
CA HIS A 129 1.06 -0.85 3.16
C HIS A 129 2.28 -1.69 2.71
N ALA A 130 2.82 -1.44 1.51
CA ALA A 130 4.00 -2.15 1.00
C ALA A 130 5.31 -1.76 1.73
N LYS A 131 5.26 -0.75 2.61
CA LYS A 131 6.37 -0.33 3.50
C LYS A 131 6.00 -0.48 4.97
N GLN A 132 7.01 -0.52 5.83
CA GLN A 132 6.85 -0.55 7.29
C GLN A 132 7.08 0.83 7.92
N ARG A 133 6.43 1.10 9.08
CA ARG A 133 6.52 2.35 9.87
C ARG A 133 7.94 2.93 9.96
N HIS A 134 8.94 2.10 10.24
CA HIS A 134 10.34 2.56 10.40
C HIS A 134 10.93 3.19 9.13
N HIS A 135 10.52 2.74 7.93
CA HIS A 135 10.92 3.35 6.66
C HIS A 135 10.36 4.77 6.54
N ILE A 136 9.08 4.96 6.92
CA ILE A 136 8.40 6.26 6.84
C ILE A 136 9.06 7.26 7.79
N ILE A 137 9.33 6.82 9.03
CA ILE A 137 9.98 7.64 10.05
C ILE A 137 11.38 8.05 9.60
N GLY A 138 12.23 7.09 9.22
CA GLY A 138 13.61 7.38 8.79
C GLY A 138 13.68 8.31 7.57
N GLN A 139 12.79 8.10 6.58
CA GLN A 139 12.85 8.83 5.31
C GLN A 139 12.19 10.22 5.35
N TYR A 140 11.06 10.37 6.05
CA TYR A 140 10.17 11.54 5.92
C TYR A 140 9.96 12.34 7.22
N VAL A 141 10.22 11.75 8.38
CA VAL A 141 10.09 12.42 9.69
C VAL A 141 11.46 12.89 10.18
N VAL A 142 12.39 11.94 10.28
CA VAL A 142 13.73 12.10 10.84
C VAL A 142 14.71 12.66 9.80
N GLY A 143 14.53 12.23 8.53
CA GLY A 143 15.40 12.58 7.42
C GLY A 143 16.81 11.96 7.54
N HIS A 144 17.62 12.12 6.49
CA HIS A 144 18.97 11.54 6.40
C HIS A 144 19.98 12.04 7.46
N LYS A 145 19.59 12.96 8.36
CA LYS A 145 20.45 13.49 9.43
C LYS A 145 20.15 12.94 10.83
N GLY A 146 18.98 12.31 11.06
CA GLY A 146 18.39 12.32 12.40
C GLY A 146 18.43 11.03 13.24
N LEU A 147 19.25 10.02 12.90
CA LEU A 147 19.57 8.95 13.87
C LEU A 147 20.82 9.25 14.71
N VAL A 148 21.62 10.24 14.30
CA VAL A 148 22.67 10.81 15.14
C VAL A 148 22.12 12.12 15.69
N GLN A 149 21.64 12.06 16.93
CA GLN A 149 21.42 13.26 17.71
C GLN A 149 22.80 13.82 18.10
N ASP A 150 23.40 14.59 17.20
CA ASP A 150 24.61 15.38 17.49
C ASP A 150 24.28 16.28 18.68
N LEU A 151 24.78 15.89 19.85
CA LEU A 151 24.52 16.54 21.12
C LEU A 151 24.88 18.02 21.01
N GLU A 152 24.04 18.91 21.57
CA GLU A 152 24.10 20.37 21.39
C GLU A 152 25.37 21.09 21.92
N LYS A 153 26.44 20.34 22.24
CA LYS A 153 27.74 20.88 22.67
C LYS A 153 28.50 21.64 21.59
N ASP A 154 28.06 21.58 20.34
CA ASP A 154 28.88 21.89 19.16
C ASP A 154 28.38 23.12 18.37
N GLN A 155 27.76 24.09 19.05
CA GLN A 155 27.27 25.34 18.43
C GLN A 155 28.40 26.31 17.99
N GLY A 156 29.66 26.05 18.34
CA GLY A 156 30.81 26.92 18.03
C GLY A 156 31.85 26.35 17.06
N SER A 157 31.79 25.06 16.71
CA SER A 157 32.78 24.41 15.84
C SER A 157 32.34 24.43 14.37
N SER A 158 33.28 24.71 13.46
CA SER A 158 32.99 24.80 12.03
C SER A 158 32.68 23.43 11.41
N GLU A 159 31.89 23.41 10.33
CA GLU A 159 31.65 22.20 9.52
C GLU A 159 32.95 21.50 9.10
N PHE A 160 34.01 22.26 8.84
CA PHE A 160 35.34 21.73 8.57
C PHE A 160 35.94 21.02 9.79
N LEU A 161 35.93 21.65 10.97
CA LEU A 161 36.48 21.06 12.20
C LEU A 161 35.73 19.78 12.60
N LYS A 162 34.40 19.77 12.50
CA LYS A 162 33.57 18.58 12.79
C LYS A 162 33.94 17.41 11.87
N LYS A 163 34.10 17.68 10.57
CA LYS A 163 34.53 16.66 9.60
C LYS A 163 35.96 16.20 9.89
N PHE A 164 36.89 17.13 10.09
CA PHE A 164 38.29 16.85 10.41
C PHE A 164 38.47 15.93 11.63
N TYR A 165 37.66 16.09 12.68
CA TYR A 165 37.70 15.21 13.86
C TYR A 165 36.97 13.87 13.69
N THR A 166 36.12 13.72 12.68
CA THR A 166 35.34 12.48 12.44
C THR A 166 35.93 11.61 11.34
N SER A 167 36.51 12.19 10.28
CA SER A 167 37.06 11.48 9.12
C SER A 167 38.03 12.35 8.31
N ASN A 168 38.97 11.72 7.60
CA ASN A 168 39.81 12.39 6.58
C ASN A 168 39.17 12.42 5.18
N TYR A 169 37.91 11.97 5.06
CA TYR A 169 37.09 11.91 3.84
C TYR A 169 35.65 12.36 4.16
#